data_AF-A0A845LIE5-F1
#
_entry.id   AF-A0A845LIE5-F1
#
_cell.length_a   1.000
_cell.length_b   1.000
_cell.length_c   1.000
_cell.angle_alpha   90.00
_cell.angle_beta   90.00
_cell.angle_gamma   90.00
#
_symmetry.space_group_name_H-M   'P 1'
#
loop_
_entity.id
_entity.type
_entity.pdbx_description
1 polymer ?
#
loop_
_entity_poly.entity_id
_entity_poly.type
_entity_poly.pdbx_seq_one_letter_code
_entity_poly.pdbx_strand_id
1 'polypeptide(L)'
;MKVYTNYETVSQTSKAGGKTKANLHTWTFFELSSFIEYKAYELGIKVNYIDPKYTSQECPDCGAKNKVNSRNYKCNCGYKTHRDRLGALNIAKKSNLDVNSLSA
;
A
#
# COMPACT_ATOMS: atom_id res chain seq x y z
N MET A 1 -24.21 16.12 -1.94
CA MET A 1 -22.79 16.56 -1.90
C MET A 1 -22.01 15.61 -2.79
N LYS A 2 -21.32 16.12 -3.82
CA LYS A 2 -20.74 15.34 -4.92
C LYS A 2 -19.46 14.64 -4.46
N VAL A 3 -19.40 13.32 -4.53
CA VAL A 3 -18.17 12.54 -4.28
C VAL A 3 -17.37 12.54 -5.57
N TYR A 4 -16.33 13.37 -5.64
CA TYR A 4 -15.38 13.35 -6.75
C TYR A 4 -14.40 12.20 -6.52
N THR A 5 -14.54 11.13 -7.29
CA THR A 5 -13.60 10.00 -7.27
C THR A 5 -12.43 10.31 -8.20
N ASN A 6 -11.37 10.94 -7.69
CA ASN A 6 -10.10 11.01 -8.42
C ASN A 6 -9.35 9.68 -8.26
N TYR A 7 -9.74 8.68 -9.06
CA TYR A 7 -9.03 7.42 -9.20
C TYR A 7 -7.90 7.56 -10.23
N GLU A 8 -6.82 8.22 -9.83
CA GLU A 8 -5.56 8.13 -10.56
C GLU A 8 -4.49 7.48 -9.68
N THR A 9 -4.02 6.32 -10.17
CA THR A 9 -2.83 5.53 -9.75
C THR A 9 -3.04 4.23 -8.94
N VAL A 10 -3.89 3.32 -9.46
CA VAL A 10 -3.62 1.85 -9.38
C VAL A 10 -3.32 1.35 -10.80
N SER A 11 -2.37 1.98 -11.49
CA SER A 11 -1.85 1.46 -12.75
C SER A 11 -0.33 1.47 -12.73
N GLN A 12 0.25 0.41 -13.31
CA GLN A 12 1.65 0.34 -13.78
C GLN A 12 2.72 -0.17 -12.80
N THR A 13 2.59 -1.40 -12.28
CA THR A 13 3.78 -2.21 -11.99
C THR A 13 3.64 -3.66 -12.46
N SER A 14 3.63 -3.86 -13.78
CA SER A 14 3.96 -5.15 -14.38
C SER A 14 4.60 -4.92 -15.75
N LYS A 15 5.93 -4.81 -15.81
CA LYS A 15 6.67 -4.99 -17.05
C LYS A 15 6.67 -6.48 -17.38
N ALA A 16 5.67 -6.94 -18.13
CA ALA A 16 5.67 -8.26 -18.73
C ALA A 16 5.86 -8.10 -20.24
N GLY A 17 7.01 -8.53 -20.75
CA GLY A 17 7.22 -8.71 -22.18
C GLY A 17 6.35 -9.86 -22.67
N GLY A 18 5.65 -9.65 -23.78
CA GLY A 18 4.80 -10.65 -24.42
C GLY A 18 3.39 -10.15 -24.67
N LYS A 19 2.92 -10.35 -25.91
CA LYS A 19 1.54 -10.09 -26.33
C LYS A 19 0.62 -10.91 -25.42
N THR A 20 -0.35 -10.27 -24.77
CA THR A 20 -1.38 -10.85 -23.86
C THR A 20 -0.98 -10.95 -22.37
N LYS A 21 -1.16 -9.90 -21.54
CA LYS A 21 -1.42 -9.96 -20.07
C LYS A 21 -1.94 -8.65 -19.42
N ALA A 22 -2.54 -7.73 -20.17
CA ALA A 22 -3.15 -6.53 -19.59
C ALA A 22 -4.67 -6.73 -19.50
N ASN A 23 -5.20 -7.17 -18.35
CA ASN A 23 -6.54 -6.78 -17.84
C ASN A 23 -7.08 -7.61 -16.66
N LEU A 24 -6.60 -8.84 -16.37
CA LEU A 24 -7.20 -9.64 -15.29
C LEU A 24 -6.90 -9.11 -13.88
N HIS A 25 -5.70 -8.58 -13.65
CA HIS A 25 -5.29 -8.15 -12.31
C HIS A 25 -5.82 -6.78 -11.91
N THR A 26 -6.08 -5.88 -12.85
CA THR A 26 -6.49 -4.50 -12.53
C THR A 26 -7.94 -4.44 -12.01
N TRP A 27 -8.84 -5.23 -12.59
CA TRP A 27 -10.26 -5.23 -12.24
C TRP A 27 -10.51 -5.73 -10.80
N THR A 28 -9.79 -6.77 -10.38
CA THR A 28 -9.95 -7.38 -9.05
C THR A 28 -9.51 -6.47 -7.89
N PHE A 29 -8.48 -5.63 -8.08
CA PHE A 29 -8.07 -4.68 -7.04
C PHE A 29 -9.08 -3.53 -6.87
N PHE A 30 -9.63 -3.03 -7.97
CA PHE A 30 -10.64 -1.96 -7.93
C PHE A 30 -11.95 -2.43 -7.31
N GLU A 31 -12.40 -3.65 -7.65
CA GLU A 31 -13.58 -4.24 -7.06
C GLU A 31 -13.39 -4.46 -5.55
N LEU A 32 -12.24 -5.00 -5.13
CA LEU A 32 -11.92 -5.18 -3.72
C LEU A 32 -11.88 -3.85 -2.95
N SER A 33 -11.24 -2.80 -3.50
CA SER A 33 -11.20 -1.49 -2.84
C SER A 33 -12.60 -0.89 -2.69
N SER A 34 -13.45 -1.05 -3.71
CA SER A 34 -14.84 -0.59 -3.67
C SER A 34 -15.64 -1.28 -2.58
N PHE A 35 -15.48 -2.60 -2.40
CA PHE A 35 -16.15 -3.31 -1.30
C PHE A 35 -15.63 -2.89 0.08
N ILE A 36 -14.33 -2.62 0.22
CA ILE A 36 -13.74 -2.10 1.46
C ILE A 36 -14.32 -0.71 1.78
N GLU A 37 -14.39 0.19 0.80
CA GLU A 37 -14.99 1.52 0.97
C GLU A 37 -16.45 1.43 1.39
N TYR A 38 -17.23 0.63 0.67
CA TYR A 38 -18.65 0.43 0.96
C TYR A 38 -18.86 -0.06 2.40
N LYS A 39 -18.12 -1.08 2.84
CA LYS A 39 -18.23 -1.62 4.19
C LYS A 39 -17.70 -0.67 5.26
N ALA A 40 -16.63 0.06 4.98
CA ALA A 40 -16.13 1.10 5.88
C ALA A 40 -17.16 2.21 6.07
N TYR A 41 -17.84 2.62 4.99
CA TYR A 41 -18.89 3.64 5.01
C TYR A 41 -20.09 3.20 5.87
N GLU A 42 -20.55 1.96 5.76
CA GLU A 42 -21.63 1.41 6.61
C GLU A 42 -21.32 1.50 8.11
N LEU A 43 -20.03 1.44 8.46
CA LEU A 43 -19.52 1.51 9.83
C LEU A 43 -19.05 2.92 10.25
N GLY A 44 -19.16 3.92 9.36
CA GLY A 44 -18.66 5.28 9.62
C GLY A 44 -17.12 5.39 9.67
N ILE A 45 -16.39 4.41 9.14
CA ILE A 45 -14.91 4.40 9.10
C ILE A 45 -14.44 5.20 7.88
N LYS A 46 -13.54 6.16 8.11
CA LYS A 46 -12.93 6.94 7.03
C LYS A 46 -11.84 6.15 6.32
N VAL A 47 -11.96 6.01 5.00
CA VAL A 47 -10.94 5.40 4.13
C VAL A 47 -10.10 6.51 3.49
N ASN A 48 -8.78 6.41 3.61
CA ASN A 48 -7.82 7.34 3.00
C ASN A 48 -6.88 6.57 2.06
N TYR A 49 -6.73 7.06 0.83
CA TYR A 49 -5.76 6.53 -0.13
C TYR A 49 -4.40 7.21 0.05
N ILE A 50 -3.33 6.40 -0.05
CA ILE A 50 -1.95 6.84 0.18
C ILE A 50 -1.10 6.34 -0.98
N ASP A 51 -0.12 7.14 -1.41
CA ASP A 51 0.82 6.75 -2.45
C ASP A 51 1.61 5.48 -2.05
N PRO A 52 1.41 4.35 -2.77
CA PRO A 52 2.05 3.07 -2.44
C PRO A 52 3.55 3.04 -2.77
N LYS A 53 4.10 4.07 -3.44
CA LYS A 53 5.50 4.09 -3.88
C LYS A 53 6.47 3.88 -2.71
N TYR A 54 7.46 3.02 -2.96
CA TYR A 54 8.60 2.70 -2.09
C TYR A 54 8.27 2.08 -0.72
N THR A 55 7.00 1.76 -0.44
CA THR A 55 6.54 1.18 0.83
C THR A 55 7.20 -0.16 1.16
N SER A 56 7.60 -0.95 0.16
CA SER A 56 8.32 -2.22 0.34
C SER A 56 9.84 -2.12 0.27
N GLN A 57 10.38 -0.91 0.14
CA GLN A 57 11.82 -0.66 -0.05
C GLN A 57 12.44 0.14 1.09
N GLU A 58 11.69 1.10 1.63
CA GLU A 58 12.16 2.00 2.68
C GLU A 58 12.31 1.29 4.03
N CYS A 59 13.50 1.39 4.61
CA CYS A 59 13.74 0.85 5.95
C CYS A 59 13.13 1.78 7.01
N PRO A 60 12.31 1.27 7.95
CA PRO A 60 11.71 2.10 9.00
C PRO A 60 12.74 2.57 10.03
N ASP A 61 13.87 1.87 10.12
CA ASP A 61 14.94 2.10 11.09
C ASP A 61 15.96 3.12 10.57
N CYS A 62 16.58 2.87 9.41
CA CYS A 62 17.63 3.73 8.86
C CYS A 62 17.19 4.63 7.68
N GLY A 63 15.94 4.51 7.21
CA GLY A 63 15.42 5.30 6.07
C GLY A 63 15.97 4.90 4.69
N ALA A 64 16.93 3.96 4.61
CA ALA A 64 17.51 3.56 3.34
C ALA A 64 16.50 2.82 2.45
N LYS A 65 16.51 3.12 1.14
CA LYS A 65 15.72 2.42 0.13
C LYS A 65 16.48 1.22 -0.40
N ASN A 66 15.99 0.02 -0.10
CA ASN A 66 16.63 -1.23 -0.49
C ASN A 66 15.80 -1.93 -1.58
N LYS A 67 16.45 -2.27 -2.69
CA LYS A 67 15.83 -3.10 -3.75
C LYS A 67 15.96 -4.57 -3.36
N VAL A 68 14.89 -5.14 -2.83
CA VAL A 68 14.86 -6.55 -2.41
C VAL A 68 14.15 -7.39 -3.46
N ASN A 69 14.68 -8.58 -3.76
CA ASN A 69 14.05 -9.55 -4.68
C ASN A 69 13.33 -10.71 -3.96
N SER A 70 13.52 -10.86 -2.64
CA SER A 70 12.93 -11.94 -1.82
C SER A 70 11.77 -11.45 -0.92
N ARG A 71 10.90 -12.38 -0.48
CA ARG A 71 9.85 -12.10 0.52
C ARG A 71 10.39 -11.61 1.86
N ASN A 72 11.61 -12.00 2.20
CA ASN A 72 12.30 -11.52 3.39
C ASN A 72 13.08 -10.25 3.06
N TYR A 73 12.72 -9.16 3.74
CA TYR A 73 13.44 -7.90 3.71
C TYR A 73 14.65 -7.97 4.66
N LYS A 74 15.81 -7.55 4.17
CA LYS A 74 17.03 -7.38 4.95
C LYS A 74 17.65 -6.05 4.55
N CYS A 75 17.89 -5.18 5.52
CA CYS A 75 18.61 -3.93 5.32
C CYS A 75 20.08 -4.07 5.77
N ASN A 76 20.97 -3.27 5.18
CA ASN A 76 22.37 -3.18 5.58
C ASN A 76 22.54 -2.64 7.02
N CYS A 77 21.56 -1.91 7.57
CA CYS A 77 21.58 -1.50 8.98
C CYS A 77 21.31 -2.65 9.97
N GLY A 78 20.95 -3.85 9.46
CA GLY A 78 20.64 -5.01 10.29
C GLY A 78 19.15 -5.30 10.47
N TYR A 79 18.25 -4.38 10.08
CA TYR A 79 16.80 -4.59 10.16
C TYR A 79 16.32 -5.73 9.23
N LYS A 80 15.51 -6.64 9.76
CA LYS A 80 14.98 -7.81 9.04
C LYS A 80 13.50 -8.01 9.34
N THR A 81 12.68 -8.23 8.31
CA THR A 81 11.23 -8.49 8.45
C THR A 81 10.68 -9.14 7.18
N HIS A 82 9.43 -9.59 7.20
CA HIS A 82 8.70 -9.92 5.97
C HIS A 82 8.37 -8.64 5.19
N ARG A 83 8.43 -8.70 3.86
CA ARG A 83 8.20 -7.55 2.97
C ARG A 83 6.77 -7.00 3.06
N ASP A 84 5.77 -7.86 3.21
CA ASP A 84 4.37 -7.41 3.30
C ASP A 84 4.12 -6.67 4.62
N ARG A 85 4.73 -7.15 5.71
CA ARG A 85 4.72 -6.46 7.01
C ARG A 85 5.40 -5.10 6.92
N LEU A 86 6.53 -5.02 6.21
CA LEU A 86 7.22 -3.75 5.94
C LEU A 86 6.33 -2.77 5.16
N GLY A 87 5.68 -3.25 4.10
CA GLY A 87 4.75 -2.47 3.29
C GLY A 87 3.61 -1.88 4.13
N ALA A 88 2.94 -2.73 4.92
CA ALA A 88 1.87 -2.31 5.82
C ALA A 88 2.34 -1.27 6.85
N LEU A 89 3.50 -1.48 7.47
CA LEU A 89 4.08 -0.54 8.43
C LEU A 89 4.38 0.83 7.80
N ASN A 90 4.97 0.84 6.60
CA ASN A 90 5.29 2.06 5.90
C ASN A 90 4.04 2.80 5.41
N ILE A 91 2.98 2.08 5.01
CA ILE A 91 1.68 2.69 4.69
C ILE A 91 1.07 3.34 5.94
N ALA A 92 1.07 2.63 7.08
CA ALA A 92 0.59 3.17 8.35
C ALA A 92 1.41 4.37 8.85
N LYS A 93 2.72 4.39 8.58
CA LYS A 93 3.57 5.55 8.91
C LYS A 93 3.25 6.75 8.02
N LYS A 94 3.00 6.52 6.72
CA LYS A 94 2.62 7.57 5.76
C LYS A 94 1.21 8.12 5.96
N SER A 95 0.32 7.35 6.59
CA SER A 95 -1.07 7.77 6.81
C SER A 95 -1.21 8.86 7.87
N ASN A 96 -0.11 9.26 8.54
CA ASN A 96 -0.11 10.18 9.69
C ASN A 96 -1.24 9.84 10.68
N LEU A 97 -1.56 8.56 10.84
CA LEU A 97 -2.43 8.13 11.93
C LEU A 97 -1.64 8.40 13.19
N ASP A 98 -2.06 9.41 13.94
CA ASP A 98 -1.62 9.68 15.30
C ASP A 98 -2.02 8.47 16.16
N VAL A 99 -1.25 7.39 16.13
CA VAL A 99 -1.50 6.18 16.92
C VAL A 99 -1.49 6.45 18.43
N ASN A 100 -1.04 7.63 18.85
CA ASN A 100 -1.09 8.12 20.22
C ASN A 100 -2.43 8.77 20.61
N SER A 101 -3.39 8.97 19.70
CA SER A 101 -4.73 9.47 20.03
C SER A 101 -5.75 8.35 20.30
N LEU A 102 -5.30 7.09 20.31
CA LEU A 102 -6.14 5.91 20.59
C LEU A 102 -5.84 5.23 21.93
N SER A 103 -5.02 5.86 22.79
CA SER A 103 -4.97 5.50 24.21
C SER A 103 -6.16 6.14 24.94
N ALA A 104 -7.30 5.45 24.91
CA ALA A 104 -8.38 5.62 25.88
C ALA A 104 -8.22 4.57 26.99
#